data_AF-A0A8H4VJ77-F1
#
_entry.id   AF-A0A8H4VJ77-F1
#
_cell.length_a   1.000
_cell.length_b   1.000
_cell.length_c   1.000
_cell.angle_alpha   90.00
_cell.angle_beta   90.00
_cell.angle_gamma   90.00
#
_symmetry.space_group_name_H-M   'P 1'
#
loop_
_entity.id
_entity.type
_entity.pdbx_description
1 polymer ?
#
loop_
_entity_poly.entity_id
_entity_poly.type
_entity_poly.pdbx_seq_one_letter_code
_entity_poly.pdbx_strand_id
1 'polypeptide(L)'
;MSESSTSRAHNQSSLVQSEPPQQAEATEATGADAVVPSASTGSASPRVAFISGPIEMPEGYFAEHYVPMIDRAIAAGDDFVIGPVAGTDTLALQYLVEKGVEPDRITVYLTEFEKRYYGKSYAWLVEAGGEVHEEGVTTGERDAAMTRDSDYDILRYMSVEEQKVFYGERYFPRVSNTERNERRRKGLPLHPK
;
A
#
# COMPACT_ATOMS: atom_id res chain seq x y z
N MET A 1 -52.23 -32.72 -23.80
CA MET A 1 -51.28 -33.83 -23.92
C MET A 1 -50.06 -33.41 -23.11
N SER A 2 -50.14 -33.60 -21.79
CA SER A 2 -49.62 -34.80 -21.06
C SER A 2 -48.10 -34.64 -20.89
N GLU A 3 -47.62 -34.22 -19.71
CA GLU A 3 -47.24 -35.09 -18.57
C GLU A 3 -45.98 -35.92 -18.93
N SER A 4 -44.88 -36.02 -18.17
CA SER A 4 -44.61 -36.05 -16.72
C SER A 4 -43.10 -35.78 -16.50
N SER A 5 -42.66 -35.18 -15.37
CA SER A 5 -42.09 -35.86 -14.17
C SER A 5 -40.95 -36.84 -14.49
N THR A 6 -39.79 -36.92 -13.82
CA THR A 6 -39.45 -36.95 -12.38
C THR A 6 -37.89 -36.97 -12.36
N SER A 7 -37.14 -36.45 -11.39
CA SER A 7 -36.79 -37.23 -10.21
C SER A 7 -35.97 -36.44 -9.19
N ARG A 8 -36.22 -36.77 -7.93
CA ARG A 8 -35.80 -36.18 -6.67
C ARG A 8 -35.16 -37.31 -5.85
N ALA A 9 -33.98 -37.11 -5.28
CA ALA A 9 -33.46 -37.85 -4.11
C ALA A 9 -32.42 -36.95 -3.43
N HIS A 10 -32.63 -36.41 -2.22
CA HIS A 10 -32.61 -37.01 -0.88
C HIS A 10 -31.26 -37.63 -0.48
N ASN A 11 -30.52 -36.96 0.42
CA ASN A 11 -30.09 -37.47 1.74
C ASN A 11 -29.41 -36.32 2.50
N GLN A 12 -30.01 -35.65 3.49
CA GLN A 12 -30.23 -36.00 4.90
C GLN A 12 -29.01 -36.39 5.75
N SER A 13 -28.83 -35.56 6.78
CA SER A 13 -28.46 -35.84 8.18
C SER A 13 -27.09 -36.43 8.52
N SER A 14 -26.35 -35.68 9.33
CA SER A 14 -25.68 -36.21 10.54
C SER A 14 -25.40 -35.06 11.51
N LEU A 15 -26.38 -34.85 12.40
CA LEU A 15 -26.25 -34.09 13.64
C LEU A 15 -25.46 -34.98 14.63
N VAL A 16 -24.39 -34.46 15.24
CA VAL A 16 -23.78 -35.10 16.42
C VAL A 16 -23.74 -34.04 17.53
N GLN A 17 -24.50 -34.29 18.59
CA GLN A 17 -24.49 -33.53 19.83
C GLN A 17 -23.57 -34.22 20.86
N SER A 18 -22.82 -33.37 21.58
CA SER A 18 -22.43 -33.41 23.00
C SER A 18 -21.91 -34.69 23.67
N GLU A 19 -20.76 -34.59 24.34
CA GLU A 19 -20.68 -34.45 25.82
C GLU A 19 -19.23 -34.13 26.29
N PRO A 20 -19.03 -33.31 27.35
CA PRO A 20 -17.75 -33.11 28.05
C PRO A 20 -17.64 -34.06 29.26
N PRO A 21 -16.43 -34.45 29.71
CA PRO A 21 -15.81 -33.78 30.87
C PRO A 21 -14.26 -33.88 30.84
N GLN A 22 -13.42 -33.21 31.64
CA GLN A 22 -13.25 -33.32 33.09
C GLN A 22 -12.22 -32.26 33.51
N GLN A 23 -12.47 -31.64 34.66
CA GLN A 23 -11.52 -30.78 35.37
C GLN A 23 -10.35 -31.62 35.90
N ALA A 24 -9.13 -31.11 35.75
CA ALA A 24 -7.95 -31.59 36.48
C ALA A 24 -7.26 -30.39 37.14
N GLU A 25 -7.34 -30.42 38.47
CA GLU A 25 -6.48 -29.90 39.52
C GLU A 25 -5.46 -28.80 39.23
N ALA A 26 -5.57 -27.77 40.07
CA ALA A 26 -4.55 -26.79 40.38
C ALA A 26 -3.33 -27.44 41.05
N THR A 27 -2.15 -27.04 40.61
CA THR A 27 -0.94 -27.08 41.42
C THR A 27 -0.33 -25.69 41.46
N GLU A 28 -0.37 -25.08 42.65
CA GLU A 28 0.42 -23.92 43.02
C GLU A 28 1.91 -24.24 42.89
N ALA A 29 2.65 -23.38 42.20
CA ALA A 29 4.10 -23.28 42.31
C ALA A 29 4.46 -21.81 42.52
N THR A 30 4.66 -21.50 43.80
CA THR A 30 5.61 -20.53 44.37
C THR A 30 6.51 -19.74 43.41
N GLY A 31 6.32 -18.42 43.44
CA GLY A 31 7.36 -17.42 43.68
C GLY A 31 8.64 -17.46 42.82
N ALA A 32 8.68 -16.59 41.82
CA ALA A 32 9.88 -15.85 41.47
C ALA A 32 9.47 -14.48 40.95
N ASP A 33 10.06 -13.43 41.55
CA ASP A 33 10.04 -12.04 41.07
C ASP A 33 10.46 -11.97 39.60
N ALA A 34 9.49 -12.08 38.70
CA ALA A 34 9.66 -11.64 37.32
C ALA A 34 9.31 -10.16 37.33
N VAL A 35 10.34 -9.31 37.49
CA VAL A 35 10.29 -7.91 37.07
C VAL A 35 9.82 -7.92 35.63
N VAL A 36 8.55 -7.64 35.43
CA VAL A 36 7.95 -7.42 34.12
C VAL A 36 8.72 -6.22 33.54
N PRO A 37 9.49 -6.36 32.45
CA PRO A 37 9.93 -5.18 31.76
C PRO A 37 8.66 -4.58 31.18
N SER A 38 8.16 -3.51 31.81
CA SER A 38 7.24 -2.58 31.15
C SER A 38 7.93 -2.19 29.86
N ALA A 39 7.50 -2.80 28.75
CA ALA A 39 7.87 -2.37 27.43
C ALA A 39 7.44 -0.92 27.35
N SER A 40 8.42 -0.03 27.41
CA SER A 40 8.22 1.38 27.12
C SER A 40 7.68 1.42 25.69
N THR A 41 6.36 1.57 25.56
CA THR A 41 5.72 2.06 24.33
C THR A 41 6.18 3.50 24.17
N GLY A 42 7.44 3.67 23.76
CA GLY A 42 7.85 4.89 23.09
C GLY A 42 6.94 4.99 21.89
N SER A 43 5.99 5.91 21.93
CA SER A 43 5.24 6.36 20.76
C SER A 43 6.27 6.94 19.79
N ALA A 44 6.93 6.08 19.02
CA ALA A 44 7.67 6.52 17.86
C ALA A 44 6.67 7.24 16.98
N SER A 45 7.02 8.44 16.52
CA SER A 45 6.20 9.17 15.57
C SER A 45 5.88 8.26 14.37
N PRO A 46 4.70 8.39 13.76
CA PRO A 46 4.39 7.75 12.48
C PRO A 46 5.55 7.93 11.50
N ARG A 47 5.94 6.85 10.81
CA ARG A 47 6.90 6.97 9.71
C ARG A 47 6.15 7.40 8.46
N VAL A 48 6.87 7.98 7.51
CA VAL A 48 6.30 8.44 6.25
C VAL A 48 6.71 7.48 5.12
N ALA A 49 5.72 6.92 4.43
CA ALA A 49 5.88 6.00 3.32
C ALA A 49 5.71 6.72 1.97
N PHE A 50 6.73 6.67 1.11
CA PHE A 50 6.60 7.14 -0.27
C PHE A 50 6.09 6.03 -1.19
N ILE A 51 4.85 6.17 -1.68
CA ILE A 51 4.30 5.23 -2.64
C ILE A 51 4.69 5.65 -4.06
N SER A 52 5.35 4.77 -4.80
CA SER A 52 5.75 5.03 -6.19
C SER A 52 5.65 3.79 -7.06
N GLY A 53 5.26 3.97 -8.33
CA GLY A 53 5.13 2.85 -9.26
C GLY A 53 4.93 3.22 -10.71
N PRO A 54 4.66 2.22 -11.56
CA PRO A 54 4.43 2.42 -12.98
C PRO A 54 3.14 3.21 -13.26
N ILE A 55 3.16 3.94 -14.38
CA ILE A 55 2.00 4.65 -14.93
C ILE A 55 1.04 3.69 -15.64
N GLU A 56 1.60 2.70 -16.34
CA GLU A 56 0.86 1.63 -16.99
C GLU A 56 1.28 0.29 -16.38
N MET A 57 0.31 -0.55 -16.02
CA MET A 57 0.55 -1.86 -15.44
C MET A 57 -0.51 -2.88 -15.88
N PRO A 58 -0.21 -4.19 -15.83
CA PRO A 58 -1.21 -5.23 -16.05
C PRO A 58 -2.38 -5.15 -15.06
N GLU A 59 -3.52 -5.73 -15.45
CA GLU A 59 -4.63 -5.94 -14.53
C GLU A 59 -4.19 -6.78 -13.32
N GLY A 60 -4.68 -6.44 -12.13
CA GLY A 60 -4.33 -7.12 -10.89
C GLY A 60 -2.97 -6.76 -10.29
N TYR A 61 -2.06 -6.14 -11.06
CA TYR A 61 -0.69 -5.83 -10.61
C TYR A 61 -0.65 -4.96 -9.34
N PHE A 62 -1.50 -3.93 -9.27
CA PHE A 62 -1.61 -3.08 -8.07
C PHE A 62 -2.10 -3.88 -6.85
N ALA A 63 -3.14 -4.68 -7.03
CA ALA A 63 -3.71 -5.49 -5.95
C ALA A 63 -2.73 -6.56 -5.45
N GLU A 64 -1.94 -7.15 -6.34
CA GLU A 64 -0.96 -8.18 -5.98
C GLU A 64 0.23 -7.59 -5.23
N HIS A 65 0.77 -6.46 -5.71
CA HIS A 65 2.07 -5.97 -5.23
C HIS A 65 1.96 -4.80 -4.26
N TYR A 66 1.02 -3.89 -4.43
CA TYR A 66 0.94 -2.68 -3.62
C TYR A 66 0.05 -2.84 -2.41
N VAL A 67 -1.15 -3.39 -2.60
CA VAL A 67 -2.15 -3.53 -1.53
C VAL A 67 -1.58 -4.18 -0.26
N PRO A 68 -0.86 -5.33 -0.31
CA PRO A 68 -0.32 -5.93 0.91
C PRO A 68 0.72 -5.05 1.63
N MET A 69 1.47 -4.22 0.89
CA MET A 69 2.45 -3.30 1.48
C MET A 69 1.78 -2.07 2.08
N ILE A 70 0.78 -1.51 1.38
CA ILE A 70 -0.01 -0.38 1.86
C ILE A 70 -0.80 -0.79 3.12
N ASP A 71 -1.45 -1.95 3.12
CA ASP A 71 -2.19 -2.45 4.30
C ASP A 71 -1.28 -2.58 5.53
N ARG A 72 -0.02 -3.01 5.35
CA ARG A 72 0.96 -3.08 6.44
C ARG A 72 1.32 -1.69 6.98
N ALA A 73 1.51 -0.70 6.09
CA ALA A 73 1.80 0.67 6.48
C ALA A 73 0.60 1.32 7.21
N ILE A 74 -0.62 1.10 6.71
CA ILE A 74 -1.86 1.52 7.38
C ILE A 74 -1.94 0.92 8.79
N ALA A 75 -1.73 -0.40 8.92
CA ALA A 75 -1.77 -1.09 10.21
C ALA A 75 -0.66 -0.63 11.17
N ALA A 76 0.48 -0.17 10.66
CA ALA A 76 1.57 0.41 11.45
C ALA A 76 1.30 1.84 11.91
N GLY A 77 0.25 2.49 11.38
CA GLY A 77 -0.01 3.89 11.66
C GLY A 77 0.87 4.85 10.87
N ASP A 78 1.55 4.40 9.80
CA ASP A 78 2.44 5.23 8.98
C ASP A 78 1.67 6.24 8.08
N ASP A 79 2.25 7.40 7.84
CA ASP A 79 1.73 8.44 6.95
C ASP A 79 2.23 8.22 5.51
N PHE A 80 1.66 8.93 4.54
CA PHE A 80 1.86 8.66 3.12
C PHE A 80 2.21 9.92 2.33
N VAL A 81 3.26 9.83 1.53
CA VAL A 81 3.55 10.81 0.47
C VAL A 81 3.36 10.15 -0.89
N ILE A 82 2.67 10.84 -1.80
CA ILE A 82 2.34 10.33 -3.13
C ILE A 82 2.49 11.42 -4.21
N GLY A 83 2.76 11.00 -5.44
CA GLY A 83 2.72 11.88 -6.60
C GLY A 83 1.31 12.05 -7.18
N PRO A 84 1.14 12.85 -8.24
CA PRO A 84 -0.13 13.05 -8.92
C PRO A 84 -0.26 12.24 -10.21
N VAL A 85 0.66 11.32 -10.47
CA VAL A 85 0.75 10.68 -11.77
C VAL A 85 -0.30 9.57 -11.89
N ALA A 86 -0.84 9.38 -13.09
CA ALA A 86 -1.71 8.26 -13.40
C ALA A 86 -1.04 6.90 -13.08
N GLY A 87 -1.86 5.87 -12.91
CA GLY A 87 -1.40 4.53 -12.54
C GLY A 87 -1.27 4.40 -11.03
N THR A 88 -0.07 4.06 -10.55
CA THR A 88 0.13 3.67 -9.14
C THR A 88 -0.28 4.78 -8.16
N ASP A 89 0.12 6.03 -8.39
CA ASP A 89 -0.17 7.10 -7.43
C ASP A 89 -1.69 7.35 -7.30
N THR A 90 -2.39 7.33 -8.44
CA THR A 90 -3.86 7.47 -8.47
C THR A 90 -4.55 6.31 -7.75
N LEU A 91 -4.15 5.07 -8.04
CA LEU A 91 -4.72 3.88 -7.41
C LEU A 91 -4.42 3.83 -5.91
N ALA A 92 -3.22 4.28 -5.51
CA ALA A 92 -2.83 4.37 -4.11
C ALA A 92 -3.68 5.40 -3.34
N LEU A 93 -3.84 6.61 -3.87
CA LEU A 93 -4.70 7.62 -3.24
C LEU A 93 -6.13 7.11 -3.07
N GLN A 94 -6.70 6.55 -4.14
CA GLN A 94 -8.04 5.97 -4.09
C GLN A 94 -8.14 4.88 -3.02
N TYR A 95 -7.18 3.96 -2.99
CA TYR A 95 -7.16 2.87 -2.02
C TYR A 95 -7.05 3.35 -0.57
N LEU A 96 -6.19 4.35 -0.30
CA LEU A 96 -6.04 4.95 1.04
C LEU A 96 -7.37 5.56 1.51
N VAL A 97 -8.04 6.32 0.64
CA VAL A 97 -9.35 6.91 0.93
C VAL A 97 -10.41 5.84 1.17
N GLU A 98 -10.47 4.81 0.32
CA GLU A 98 -11.42 3.69 0.46
C GLU A 98 -11.19 2.88 1.76
N LYS A 99 -9.95 2.81 2.24
CA LYS A 99 -9.60 2.20 3.53
C LYS A 99 -9.91 3.08 4.73
N GLY A 100 -10.35 4.32 4.53
CA GLY A 100 -10.61 5.27 5.60
C GLY A 100 -9.34 5.74 6.29
N VAL A 101 -8.22 5.84 5.56
CA VAL A 101 -7.04 6.52 6.08
C VAL A 101 -7.39 8.00 6.26
N GLU A 102 -7.13 8.54 7.44
CA GLU A 102 -7.38 9.95 7.75
C GLU A 102 -6.62 10.86 6.76
N PRO A 103 -7.29 11.86 6.15
CA PRO A 103 -6.69 12.69 5.12
C PRO A 103 -5.41 13.41 5.54
N ASP A 104 -5.29 13.81 6.82
CA ASP A 104 -4.11 14.49 7.39
C ASP A 104 -2.84 13.63 7.39
N ARG A 105 -2.99 12.32 7.14
CA ARG A 105 -1.89 11.37 6.96
C ARG A 105 -1.49 11.20 5.50
N ILE A 106 -2.05 11.99 4.59
CA ILE A 106 -1.81 11.90 3.15
C ILE A 106 -1.33 13.25 2.63
N THR A 107 -0.11 13.28 2.11
CA THR A 107 0.47 14.43 1.43
C THR A 107 0.68 14.12 -0.05
N VAL A 108 0.11 14.96 -0.92
CA VAL A 108 0.31 14.88 -2.38
C VAL A 108 1.35 15.90 -2.80
N TYR A 109 2.43 15.47 -3.46
CA TYR A 109 3.41 16.39 -4.04
C TYR A 109 3.05 16.68 -5.50
N LEU A 110 3.10 17.95 -5.88
CA LEU A 110 2.91 18.45 -7.23
C LEU A 110 4.13 19.27 -7.65
N THR A 111 4.55 19.17 -8.90
CA THR A 111 5.40 20.22 -9.51
C THR A 111 4.62 21.51 -9.69
N GLU A 112 5.31 22.63 -9.92
CA GLU A 112 4.69 23.92 -10.27
C GLU A 112 3.68 23.78 -11.42
N PHE A 113 4.09 23.09 -12.49
CA PHE A 113 3.21 22.83 -13.63
C PHE A 113 2.02 21.98 -13.20
N GLU A 114 2.22 20.85 -12.52
CA GLU A 114 1.14 19.96 -12.10
C GLU A 114 0.14 20.65 -11.18
N LYS A 115 0.57 21.56 -10.29
CA LYS A 115 -0.35 22.34 -9.45
C LYS A 115 -1.28 23.22 -10.29
N ARG A 116 -0.78 23.81 -11.37
CA ARG A 116 -1.61 24.63 -12.27
C ARG A 116 -2.73 23.83 -12.94
N TYR A 117 -2.49 22.56 -13.26
CA TYR A 117 -3.47 21.70 -13.96
C TYR A 117 -4.33 20.87 -13.01
N TYR A 118 -3.73 20.32 -11.97
CA TYR A 118 -4.34 19.34 -11.07
C TYR A 118 -4.66 19.90 -9.68
N GLY A 119 -4.21 21.11 -9.33
CA GLY A 119 -4.41 21.65 -7.97
C GLY A 119 -5.88 21.67 -7.54
N LYS A 120 -6.81 21.96 -8.46
CA LYS A 120 -8.26 21.89 -8.18
C LYS A 120 -8.76 20.47 -7.93
N SER A 121 -8.14 19.47 -8.57
CA SER A 121 -8.50 18.06 -8.41
C SER A 121 -8.17 17.52 -7.01
N TYR A 122 -7.30 18.19 -6.26
CA TYR A 122 -6.94 17.84 -4.88
C TYR A 122 -7.55 18.78 -3.84
N ALA A 123 -8.43 19.71 -4.22
CA ALA A 123 -9.08 20.62 -3.28
C ALA A 123 -9.85 19.86 -2.19
N TRP A 124 -10.52 18.75 -2.57
CA TRP A 124 -11.25 17.89 -1.63
C TRP A 124 -10.33 17.29 -0.56
N LEU A 125 -9.08 16.97 -0.90
CA LEU A 125 -8.13 16.38 0.05
C LEU A 125 -7.75 17.43 1.10
N VAL A 126 -7.46 18.65 0.65
CA VAL A 126 -7.14 19.78 1.54
C VAL A 126 -8.32 20.16 2.43
N GLU A 127 -9.54 20.19 1.88
CA GLU A 127 -10.75 20.44 2.66
C GLU A 127 -11.01 19.36 3.73
N ALA A 128 -10.61 18.12 3.44
CA ALA A 128 -10.72 17.00 4.36
C ALA A 128 -9.57 16.92 5.40
N GLY A 129 -8.59 17.83 5.33
CA GLY A 129 -7.48 17.93 6.28
C GLY A 129 -6.13 17.40 5.77
N GLY A 130 -6.07 16.87 4.55
CA GLY A 130 -4.81 16.44 3.93
C GLY A 130 -3.98 17.57 3.35
N GLU A 131 -2.80 17.24 2.85
CA GLU A 131 -1.83 18.23 2.40
C GLU A 131 -1.49 18.10 0.92
N VAL A 132 -1.27 19.25 0.27
CA VAL A 132 -0.76 19.32 -1.10
C VAL A 132 0.48 20.19 -1.11
N HIS A 133 1.62 19.59 -1.36
CA HIS A 133 2.91 20.26 -1.44
C HIS A 133 3.28 20.58 -2.88
N GLU A 134 3.79 21.79 -3.10
CA GLU A 134 4.35 22.20 -4.38
C GLU A 134 5.87 22.16 -4.28
N GLU A 135 6.52 21.38 -5.14
CA GLU A 135 7.96 21.22 -5.11
C GLU A 135 8.53 20.93 -6.49
N GLY A 136 9.55 21.69 -6.86
CA GLY A 136 10.29 21.53 -8.11
C GLY A 136 9.53 21.97 -9.36
N VAL A 137 10.30 22.17 -10.42
CA VAL A 137 9.80 22.45 -11.77
C VAL A 137 9.63 21.13 -12.54
N THR A 138 10.44 20.13 -12.20
CA THR A 138 10.47 18.82 -12.88
C THR A 138 9.97 17.69 -11.99
N THR A 139 9.42 16.65 -12.61
CA THR A 139 9.03 15.40 -11.93
C THR A 139 10.20 14.80 -11.12
N GLY A 140 11.43 14.93 -11.62
CA GLY A 140 12.61 14.41 -10.93
C GLY A 140 12.95 15.14 -9.63
N GLU A 141 12.77 16.47 -9.59
CA GLU A 141 12.94 17.29 -8.38
C GLU A 141 11.86 16.96 -7.34
N ARG A 142 10.60 16.90 -7.78
CA ARG A 142 9.47 16.49 -6.95
C ARG A 142 9.68 15.10 -6.35
N ASP A 143 10.06 14.12 -7.17
CA ASP A 143 10.32 12.76 -6.71
C ASP A 143 11.52 12.71 -5.74
N ALA A 144 12.54 13.54 -5.95
CA ALA A 144 13.67 13.66 -5.02
C ALA A 144 13.25 14.23 -3.67
N ALA A 145 12.33 15.21 -3.66
CA ALA A 145 11.77 15.73 -2.42
C ALA A 145 10.88 14.73 -1.69
N MET A 146 10.00 14.01 -2.40
CA MET A 146 9.25 12.90 -1.79
C MET A 146 10.19 11.84 -1.21
N THR A 147 11.33 11.56 -1.86
CA THR A 147 12.34 10.64 -1.31
C THR A 147 12.98 11.19 -0.03
N ARG A 148 13.29 12.50 -0.01
CA ARG A 148 13.88 13.19 1.15
C ARG A 148 12.92 13.26 2.34
N ASP A 149 11.64 13.48 2.07
CA ASP A 149 10.61 13.78 3.07
C ASP A 149 9.89 12.51 3.57
N SER A 150 10.33 11.33 3.12
CA SER A 150 9.82 10.03 3.57
C SER A 150 10.91 9.18 4.19
N ASP A 151 10.53 8.27 5.08
CA ASP A 151 11.44 7.36 5.76
C ASP A 151 11.76 6.14 4.89
N TYR A 152 10.78 5.64 4.14
CA TYR A 152 10.92 4.46 3.29
C TYR A 152 10.01 4.52 2.05
N ASP A 153 10.25 3.63 1.09
CA ASP A 153 9.45 3.54 -0.12
C ASP A 153 8.54 2.30 -0.11
N ILE A 154 7.29 2.47 -0.52
CA ILE A 154 6.42 1.41 -1.00
C ILE A 154 6.50 1.44 -2.53
N LEU A 155 7.40 0.64 -3.08
CA LEU A 155 7.66 0.64 -4.52
C LEU A 155 7.76 -0.75 -5.12
N ARG A 156 7.36 -0.84 -6.38
CA ARG A 156 7.56 -2.00 -7.25
C ARG A 156 7.57 -1.52 -8.69
N TYR A 157 8.54 -1.94 -9.48
CA TYR A 157 8.50 -1.77 -10.93
C TYR A 157 8.67 -3.13 -11.59
N MET A 158 8.06 -3.27 -12.77
CA MET A 158 8.08 -4.52 -13.52
C MET A 158 9.53 -4.93 -13.82
N SER A 159 9.84 -6.23 -13.70
CA SER A 159 11.07 -6.82 -14.18
C SER A 159 11.22 -6.60 -15.69
N VAL A 160 12.42 -6.81 -16.23
CA VAL A 160 12.65 -6.70 -17.67
C VAL A 160 11.76 -7.68 -18.45
N GLU A 161 11.58 -8.89 -17.92
CA GLU A 161 10.74 -9.93 -18.48
C GLU A 161 9.26 -9.53 -18.44
N GLU A 162 8.78 -9.05 -17.30
CA GLU A 162 7.42 -8.53 -17.14
C GLU A 162 7.15 -7.37 -18.11
N GLN A 163 8.09 -6.43 -18.23
CA GLN A 163 8.01 -5.31 -19.16
C GLN A 163 7.96 -5.77 -20.62
N LYS A 164 8.78 -6.76 -21.01
CA LYS A 164 8.78 -7.31 -22.39
C LYS A 164 7.44 -7.96 -22.71
N VAL A 165 6.89 -8.72 -21.77
CA VAL A 165 5.57 -9.37 -21.94
C VAL A 165 4.47 -8.31 -22.05
N PHE A 166 4.46 -7.32 -21.15
CA PHE A 166 3.40 -6.32 -21.10
C PHE A 166 3.44 -5.32 -22.26
N TYR A 167 4.62 -4.78 -22.59
CA TYR A 167 4.76 -3.79 -23.64
C TYR A 167 4.88 -4.40 -25.05
N GLY A 168 5.30 -5.66 -25.17
CA GLY A 168 5.53 -6.33 -26.44
C GLY A 168 6.50 -5.53 -27.32
N GLU A 169 6.07 -5.20 -28.54
CA GLU A 169 6.86 -4.40 -29.48
C GLU A 169 7.15 -2.97 -29.01
N ARG A 170 6.38 -2.43 -28.06
CA ARG A 170 6.64 -1.11 -27.45
C ARG A 170 7.73 -1.15 -26.39
N TYR A 171 8.26 -2.33 -26.05
CA TYR A 171 9.31 -2.44 -25.06
C TYR A 171 10.61 -1.80 -25.54
N PHE A 172 11.20 -0.97 -24.70
CA PHE A 172 12.57 -0.50 -24.84
C PHE A 172 13.22 -0.42 -23.46
N PRO A 173 14.54 -0.70 -23.35
CA PRO A 173 15.23 -0.65 -22.07
C PRO A 173 15.25 0.78 -21.53
N ARG A 174 14.85 0.95 -20.27
CA ARG A 174 14.82 2.25 -19.58
C ARG A 174 14.98 2.07 -18.08
N VAL A 175 15.47 3.11 -17.42
CA VAL A 175 15.39 3.26 -15.96
C VAL A 175 14.11 4.02 -15.65
N SER A 176 13.16 3.37 -14.98
CA SER A 176 11.89 3.98 -14.59
C SER A 176 12.10 5.05 -13.50
N ASN A 177 11.16 5.99 -13.35
CA ASN A 177 11.23 6.96 -12.24
C ASN A 177 11.18 6.25 -10.88
N THR A 178 10.35 5.21 -10.74
CA THR A 178 10.30 4.37 -9.54
C THR A 178 11.66 3.73 -9.22
N GLU A 179 12.38 3.23 -10.22
CA GLU A 179 13.74 2.71 -10.04
C GLU A 179 14.71 3.83 -9.65
N ARG A 180 14.56 5.04 -10.20
CA ARG A 180 15.38 6.19 -9.78
C ARG A 180 15.11 6.56 -8.32
N ASN A 181 13.87 6.43 -7.83
CA ASN A 181 13.53 6.67 -6.42
C ASN A 181 14.28 5.69 -5.51
N GLU A 182 14.23 4.40 -5.84
CA GLU A 182 14.96 3.36 -5.11
C GLU A 182 16.48 3.64 -5.10
N ARG A 183 17.03 4.03 -6.25
CA ARG A 183 18.45 4.40 -6.40
C ARG A 183 18.81 5.62 -5.55
N ARG A 184 17.96 6.66 -5.51
CA ARG A 184 18.17 7.85 -4.66
C ARG A 184 18.28 7.44 -3.19
N ARG A 185 17.34 6.63 -2.70
CA ARG A 185 17.36 6.19 -1.30
C ARG A 185 18.58 5.35 -0.95
N LYS A 186 19.06 4.54 -1.89
CA LYS A 186 20.29 3.74 -1.75
C LYS A 186 21.59 4.54 -1.97
N GLY A 187 21.51 5.83 -2.33
CA GLY A 187 22.69 6.63 -2.67
C GLY A 187 23.41 6.19 -3.95
N LEU A 188 22.70 5.56 -4.88
CA LEU A 188 23.24 5.04 -6.14
C LEU A 188 23.09 6.05 -7.29
N PRO A 189 23.94 5.95 -8.34
CA PRO A 189 23.74 6.73 -9.57
C PRO A 189 22.37 6.48 -10.21
N LEU A 190 21.69 7.56 -10.62
CA LEU A 190 20.35 7.50 -11.23
C LEU A 190 20.31 6.78 -12.58
N HIS A 191 21.47 6.69 -13.25
CA HIS A 191 21.64 5.98 -14.49
C HIS A 191 22.72 4.92 -14.32
N PRO A 192 22.52 3.69 -14.84
CA PRO A 192 23.60 2.72 -14.95
C PRO A 192 24.72 3.32 -15.83
N LYS A 193 25.98 3.01 -15.47
CA LYS A 193 27.15 3.38 -16.26
C LYS A 193 27.28 2.49 -17.49
#